data_AF-A0A310S8Q2-F1
#
_entry.id   AF-A0A310S8Q2-F1
#
_cell.length_a   1.000
_cell.length_b   1.000
_cell.length_c   1.000
_cell.angle_alpha   90.00
_cell.angle_beta   90.00
_cell.angle_gamma   90.00
#
_symmetry.space_group_name_H-M   'P 1'
#
loop_
_entity.id
_entity.type
_entity.pdbx_description
1 polymer ?
#
loop_
_entity_poly.entity_id
_entity_poly.type
_entity_poly.pdbx_seq_one_letter_code
_entity_poly.pdbx_strand_id
1 'polypeptide(L)'
;MRNIEIKAKISDPDLKISRIRQLTTNNSVVIKQHDVFFKASDGRLKLRKFEDGTGELIYYKRSVSFGPKLCNYEKLSLDEHACNNIVNILSSSNGCIGIVKK
;
A
#
# COMPACT_ATOMS: atom_id res chain seq x y z
N MET A 1 12.67 1.64 -7.10
CA MET A 1 11.74 2.51 -7.88
C MET A 1 11.48 3.81 -7.11
N ARG A 2 10.91 4.84 -7.77
CA ARG A 2 10.65 6.16 -7.17
C ARG A 2 9.28 6.69 -7.60
N ASN A 3 8.49 7.25 -6.68
CA ASN A 3 7.26 7.97 -6.99
C ASN A 3 7.10 9.24 -6.15
N ILE A 4 6.21 10.13 -6.59
CA ILE A 4 5.73 11.27 -5.82
C ILE A 4 4.26 11.01 -5.50
N GLU A 5 3.92 10.98 -4.22
CA GLU A 5 2.56 10.75 -3.75
C GLU A 5 1.94 12.05 -3.23
N ILE A 6 0.74 12.39 -3.73
CA ILE A 6 -0.08 13.50 -3.23
C ILE A 6 -1.35 12.91 -2.63
N LYS A 7 -1.59 13.18 -1.34
CA LYS A 7 -2.80 12.74 -0.62
C LYS A 7 -3.53 13.95 -0.06
N ALA A 8 -4.82 14.05 -0.38
CA ALA A 8 -5.70 15.09 0.13
C ALA A 8 -6.93 14.46 0.79
N LYS A 9 -7.43 15.07 1.86
CA LYS A 9 -8.73 14.73 2.41
C LYS A 9 -9.79 15.19 1.43
N ILE A 10 -10.72 14.30 1.07
CA ILE A 10 -11.83 14.63 0.18
C ILE A 10 -13.14 14.62 0.95
N SER A 11 -13.92 15.69 0.80
CA SER A 11 -15.38 15.68 1.00
C SER A 11 -16.06 15.01 -0.18
N ASP A 12 -17.24 14.42 0.03
CA ASP A 12 -18.12 13.86 -1.02
C ASP A 12 -17.38 13.01 -2.08
N PRO A 13 -17.02 11.76 -1.73
CA PRO A 13 -16.32 10.86 -2.64
C PRO A 13 -17.07 10.59 -3.94
N ASP A 14 -18.41 10.49 -3.89
CA ASP A 14 -19.23 10.11 -5.05
C ASP A 14 -19.21 11.19 -6.13
N LEU A 15 -19.37 12.46 -5.74
CA LEU A 15 -19.26 13.59 -6.66
C LEU A 15 -17.88 13.62 -7.34
N LYS A 16 -16.81 13.33 -6.58
CA LYS A 16 -15.44 13.34 -7.10
C LYS A 16 -15.17 12.17 -8.04
N ILE A 17 -15.64 10.97 -7.71
CA ILE A 17 -15.54 9.80 -8.58
C ILE A 17 -16.28 10.07 -9.90
N SER A 18 -17.47 10.65 -9.85
CA SER A 18 -18.24 11.04 -11.04
C SER A 18 -17.46 12.00 -11.95
N ARG A 19 -16.86 13.06 -11.37
CA ARG A 19 -16.02 14.00 -12.12
C ARG A 19 -14.77 13.33 -12.71
N ILE A 20 -14.09 12.47 -11.96
CA ILE A 20 -12.91 11.76 -12.45
C ILE A 20 -13.28 10.89 -13.65
N ARG A 21 -14.42 10.18 -13.61
CA ARG A 21 -14.89 9.36 -14.74
C ARG A 21 -15.10 10.17 -16.02
N GLN A 22 -15.49 11.43 -15.92
CA GLN A 22 -15.63 12.32 -17.08
C GLN A 22 -14.28 12.76 -17.66
N LEU A 23 -13.22 12.74 -16.85
CA LEU A 23 -11.86 13.18 -17.23
C LEU A 23 -10.94 12.04 -17.69
N THR A 24 -11.33 10.78 -17.45
CA THR A 24 -10.51 9.60 -17.75
C THR A 24 -11.17 8.71 -18.78
N THR A 25 -10.40 8.21 -19.74
CA THR A 25 -10.87 7.21 -20.71
C THR A 25 -10.86 5.78 -20.17
N ASN A 26 -10.21 5.55 -19.03
CA ASN A 26 -10.02 4.22 -18.44
C ASN A 26 -11.03 3.96 -17.31
N ASN A 27 -11.46 2.71 -17.20
CA ASN A 27 -12.32 2.28 -16.11
C ASN A 27 -11.56 2.25 -14.78
N SER A 28 -12.24 2.65 -13.70
CA SER A 28 -11.73 2.49 -12.34
C SER A 28 -11.83 1.03 -11.91
N VAL A 29 -10.79 0.51 -11.25
CA VAL A 29 -10.81 -0.80 -10.59
C VAL A 29 -10.84 -0.61 -9.08
N VAL A 30 -11.75 -1.32 -8.41
CA VAL A 30 -11.75 -1.40 -6.95
C VAL A 30 -10.69 -2.42 -6.55
N ILE A 31 -9.69 -1.98 -5.77
CA ILE A 31 -8.65 -2.85 -5.24
C ILE A 31 -8.83 -2.89 -3.73
N LYS A 32 -9.31 -4.03 -3.22
CA LYS A 32 -9.38 -4.28 -1.78
C LYS A 32 -8.02 -4.74 -1.28
N GLN A 33 -7.55 -4.09 -0.24
CA GLN A 33 -6.18 -4.20 0.24
C GLN A 33 -6.18 -4.50 1.73
N HIS A 34 -5.40 -5.50 2.10
CA HIS A 34 -5.10 -5.83 3.48
C HIS A 34 -3.60 -5.61 3.71
N ASP A 35 -3.25 -4.45 4.26
CA ASP A 35 -1.87 -4.05 4.52
C ASP A 35 -1.49 -4.42 5.96
N VAL A 36 -0.47 -5.27 6.13
CA VAL A 36 0.18 -5.58 7.41
C VAL A 36 1.50 -4.82 7.47
N PHE A 37 1.72 -4.04 8.52
CA PHE A 37 2.93 -3.24 8.72
C PHE A 37 3.84 -3.89 9.76
N PHE A 38 5.13 -3.89 9.47
CA PHE A 38 6.16 -4.49 10.34
C PHE A 38 7.18 -3.43 10.79
N LYS A 39 7.87 -3.68 11.90
CA LYS A 39 9.01 -2.86 12.28
C LYS A 39 10.12 -3.01 11.24
N ALA A 40 10.77 -1.90 10.91
CA ALA A 40 11.99 -1.86 10.12
C ALA A 40 13.00 -0.97 10.84
N SER A 41 14.29 -1.25 10.71
CA SER A 41 15.36 -0.43 11.29
C SER A 41 15.40 0.98 10.70
N ASP A 42 15.08 1.11 9.41
CA ASP A 42 14.91 2.37 8.72
C ASP A 42 13.80 2.25 7.67
N GLY A 43 13.10 3.34 7.37
CA GLY A 43 11.99 3.36 6.44
C GLY A 43 10.75 2.65 6.99
N ARG A 44 9.99 2.02 6.10
CA ARG A 44 8.74 1.32 6.42
C ARG A 44 8.68 0.03 5.62
N LEU A 45 8.22 -1.02 6.28
CA LEU A 45 8.01 -2.32 5.67
C LEU A 45 6.55 -2.72 5.82
N LYS A 46 5.92 -3.13 4.73
CA LYS A 46 4.57 -3.68 4.76
C LYS A 46 4.42 -4.83 3.77
N LEU A 47 3.50 -5.73 4.07
CA LEU A 47 2.96 -6.69 3.10
C LEU A 47 1.53 -6.29 2.79
N ARG A 48 1.21 -6.15 1.50
CA ARG A 48 -0.13 -5.93 0.99
C ARG A 48 -0.68 -7.25 0.47
N LYS A 49 -1.79 -7.72 1.01
CA LYS A 49 -2.53 -8.88 0.47
C LYS A 49 -3.76 -8.42 -0.32
N PHE A 50 -4.02 -9.05 -1.45
CA PHE A 50 -5.18 -8.82 -2.30
C PHE A 50 -6.25 -9.90 -2.06
N GLU A 51 -7.45 -9.71 -2.62
CA GLU A 51 -8.56 -10.67 -2.46
C GLU A 51 -8.30 -12.03 -3.11
N ASP A 52 -7.49 -12.07 -4.16
CA ASP A 52 -7.10 -13.31 -4.85
C ASP A 52 -6.03 -14.12 -4.11
N GLY A 53 -5.64 -13.68 -2.91
CA GLY A 53 -4.65 -14.35 -2.07
C GLY A 53 -3.21 -13.92 -2.35
N THR A 54 -2.92 -13.34 -3.52
CA THR A 54 -1.59 -12.81 -3.86
C THR A 54 -1.26 -11.57 -3.04
N GLY A 55 -0.02 -11.10 -3.15
CA GLY A 55 0.39 -9.91 -2.44
C GLY A 55 1.70 -9.30 -2.89
N GLU A 56 2.06 -8.24 -2.20
CA GLU A 56 3.27 -7.47 -2.46
C GLU A 56 3.98 -7.18 -1.14
N LEU A 57 5.25 -7.59 -1.03
CA LEU A 57 6.14 -7.11 0.02
C LEU A 57 6.76 -5.80 -0.44
N ILE A 58 6.58 -4.75 0.36
CA ILE A 58 6.96 -3.39 -0.01
C ILE A 58 7.81 -2.77 1.10
N TYR A 59 9.07 -2.50 0.77
CA TYR A 59 9.94 -1.64 1.57
C TYR A 59 9.92 -0.23 0.97
N TYR A 60 9.80 0.80 1.81
CA TYR A 60 9.80 2.17 1.31
C TYR A 60 10.30 3.20 2.32
N LYS A 61 10.97 4.23 1.80
CA LYS A 61 11.34 5.45 2.54
C LYS A 61 10.51 6.61 2.00
N ARG A 62 9.76 7.27 2.89
CA ARG A 62 8.92 8.42 2.55
C ARG A 62 9.30 9.61 3.41
N SER A 63 9.46 10.78 2.79
CA SER A 63 9.66 12.04 3.48
C SER A 63 8.52 12.38 4.45
N VAL A 64 8.86 13.10 5.53
CA VAL A 64 7.91 13.53 6.58
C VAL A 64 7.28 14.89 6.25
N SER A 65 7.71 15.56 5.19
CA SER A 65 7.23 16.90 4.79
C SER A 65 5.73 16.94 4.52
N PHE A 66 5.14 18.11 4.73
CA PHE A 66 3.79 18.42 4.25
C PHE A 66 3.83 18.62 2.72
N GLY A 67 2.74 18.26 2.04
CA GLY A 67 2.66 18.34 0.56
C GLY A 67 3.10 17.06 -0.16
N PRO A 68 3.50 17.15 -1.45
CA PRO A 68 3.91 16.01 -2.25
C PRO A 68 5.08 15.24 -1.62
N LYS A 69 4.90 13.94 -1.42
CA LYS A 69 5.86 13.10 -0.72
C LYS A 69 6.63 12.26 -1.70
N LEU A 70 7.95 12.50 -1.76
CA LEU A 70 8.82 11.59 -2.45
C LEU A 70 8.92 10.26 -1.69
N CYS A 71 8.70 9.16 -2.41
CA CYS A 71 8.82 7.81 -1.92
C CYS A 71 9.79 7.01 -2.79
N ASN A 72 10.86 6.51 -2.18
CA ASN A 72 11.70 5.49 -2.80
C ASN A 72 11.26 4.14 -2.24
N TYR A 73 11.03 3.17 -3.12
CA TYR A 73 10.51 1.88 -2.71
C TYR A 73 11.09 0.72 -3.51
N GLU A 74 11.13 -0.42 -2.86
CA GLU A 74 11.34 -1.74 -3.44
C GLU A 74 10.09 -2.57 -3.22
N LYS A 75 9.75 -3.36 -4.22
CA LYS A 75 8.51 -4.13 -4.26
C LYS A 75 8.78 -5.49 -4.86
N LEU A 76 8.32 -6.52 -4.16
CA LEU A 76 8.35 -7.90 -4.62
C LEU A 76 6.92 -8.43 -4.65
N SER A 77 6.51 -8.97 -5.79
CA SER A 77 5.24 -9.70 -5.92
C SER A 77 5.37 -11.09 -5.32
N LEU A 78 4.32 -11.54 -4.63
CA LEU A 78 4.25 -12.81 -3.94
C LEU A 78 3.00 -13.56 -4.38
N ASP A 79 3.14 -14.86 -4.57
CA ASP A 79 1.99 -15.76 -4.69
C ASP A 79 1.28 -15.95 -3.33
N GLU A 80 0.15 -16.66 -3.35
CA GLU A 80 -0.66 -16.93 -2.17
C GLU A 80 0.11 -17.67 -1.07
N HIS A 81 0.91 -18.66 -1.44
CA HIS A 81 1.65 -19.50 -0.49
C HIS A 81 2.76 -18.68 0.21
N ALA A 82 3.53 -17.91 -0.56
CA ALA A 82 4.58 -17.05 -0.05
C ALA A 82 4.01 -15.94 0.85
N CYS A 83 2.85 -15.37 0.53
CA CYS A 83 2.23 -14.30 1.31
C CYS A 83 2.02 -14.69 2.78
N ASN A 84 1.32 -15.81 3.02
CA ASN A 84 0.98 -16.22 4.39
C ASN A 84 2.25 -16.55 5.20
N ASN A 85 3.21 -17.24 4.58
CA ASN A 85 4.46 -17.61 5.25
C ASN A 85 5.30 -16.37 5.61
N ILE A 86 5.41 -15.40 4.70
CA ILE A 86 6.16 -14.17 4.96
C ILE A 86 5.52 -13.33 6.06
N VAL A 87 4.17 -13.23 6.10
CA VAL A 87 3.48 -12.53 7.21
C VAL A 87 3.85 -13.17 8.55
N ASN A 88 3.83 -14.50 8.64
CA ASN A 88 4.14 -15.21 9.89
C ASN A 88 5.60 -15.00 10.31
N ILE A 89 6.54 -15.13 9.36
CA ILE A 89 7.96 -14.92 9.59
C ILE A 89 8.20 -13.49 10.07
N LEU A 90 7.73 -12.47 9.33
CA LEU A 90 7.97 -11.07 9.67
C LEU A 90 7.26 -10.63 10.94
N SER A 91 6.07 -11.19 11.24
CA SER A 91 5.41 -10.94 12.52
C SER A 91 6.25 -11.46 13.69
N SER A 92 6.92 -12.59 13.52
CA SER A 92 7.75 -13.22 14.56
C SER A 92 9.13 -12.56 14.67
N SER A 93 9.76 -12.19 13.55
CA SER A 93 11.11 -11.62 13.54
C SER A 93 11.12 -10.11 13.79
N ASN A 94 10.26 -9.36 13.10
CA ASN A 94 10.25 -7.90 13.14
C ASN A 94 9.18 -7.37 14.10
N GLY A 95 8.08 -8.12 14.27
CA GLY A 95 6.90 -7.65 14.98
C GLY A 95 5.93 -6.87 14.08
N CYS A 96 4.64 -7.16 14.24
CA CYS A 96 3.56 -6.41 13.60
C CYS A 96 3.29 -5.10 14.36
N ILE A 97 3.22 -3.98 13.64
CA ILE A 97 2.95 -2.64 14.22
C ILE A 97 1.56 -2.11 13.85
N GLY A 98 0.84 -2.80 12.97
CA GLY A 98 -0.52 -2.41 12.62
C GLY A 98 -1.03 -3.10 11.37
N ILE A 99 -2.36 -3.17 11.28
CA ILE A 99 -3.09 -3.74 10.16
C ILE A 99 -4.08 -2.69 9.65
N VAL A 100 -4.12 -2.49 8.33
CA VAL A 100 -5.06 -1.58 7.67
C VAL A 100 -5.79 -2.33 6.56
N LYS A 101 -7.12 -2.34 6.63
CA LYS A 101 -8.00 -2.92 5.61
C LYS A 101 -8.74 -1.79 4.89
N LYS A 102 -8.72 -1.80 3.56
CA LYS A 102 -9.39 -0.81 2.70
C LYS A 102 -9.99 -1.45 1.47
#